data_AF-D8FFY3-F1
#
_entry.id   AF-D8FFY3-F1
#
_cell.length_a   1.000
_cell.length_b   1.000
_cell.length_c   1.000
_cell.angle_alpha   90.00
_cell.angle_beta   90.00
_cell.angle_gamma   90.00
#
_symmetry.space_group_name_H-M   'P 1'
#
loop_
_entity.id
_entity.type
_entity.pdbx_description
1 polymer ?
#
loop_
_entity_poly.entity_id
_entity_poly.type
_entity_poly.pdbx_seq_one_letter_code
_entity_poly.pdbx_strand_id
1 'polypeptide(L)'
;MSFQGKQLPAELVETVVRLKNHYDEERKTGKFVSTKDAAKRTADALGIGIATVKRIMAQYKKDGDEVVVRIKERPGRPPSSMCPIAQPIVRKFIRTENLGGRRVSIGRVCKFLSSKHGIDVPKMTLWRTLNRWGFSHGEGRRRNSLKEQDRIIFARREYLRAKLANRNPDGTLKRPEVYLDETYINKNHSCRFTWYLNEDGPLVNKPSGVGPRFILVHAITEDGWVGGAQLVFEAKKRTGDYHGQMNWDNFSTWFETQLLPNIPSEAIVILDNARYHNVLDTESIPNKSSRKEQLLLSATINSKEPAQNI
;
A
#
# COMPACT_ATOMS: atom_id res chain seq x y z
N MET A 1 -43.15 18.20 -4.46
CA MET A 1 -41.78 17.65 -4.53
C MET A 1 -41.30 17.74 -5.98
N SER A 2 -40.20 18.43 -6.28
CA SER A 2 -39.71 18.53 -7.67
C SER A 2 -38.77 17.35 -7.98
N PHE A 3 -39.25 16.39 -8.78
CA PHE A 3 -38.48 15.24 -9.28
C PHE A 3 -37.69 15.56 -10.56
N GLN A 4 -37.30 16.82 -10.76
CA GLN A 4 -36.70 17.28 -12.00
C GLN A 4 -35.35 16.56 -12.26
N GLY A 5 -35.28 15.81 -13.37
CA GLY A 5 -34.08 15.07 -13.79
C GLY A 5 -33.78 13.78 -13.03
N LYS A 6 -34.63 13.35 -12.08
CA LYS A 6 -34.44 12.11 -11.30
C LYS A 6 -35.48 11.06 -11.67
N GLN A 7 -35.08 9.79 -11.66
CA GLN A 7 -36.02 8.66 -11.82
C GLN A 7 -36.92 8.57 -10.58
N LEU A 8 -38.22 8.34 -10.78
CA LEU A 8 -39.15 8.15 -9.67
C LEU A 8 -38.84 6.82 -8.96
N PRO A 9 -38.87 6.79 -7.62
CA PRO A 9 -38.66 5.56 -6.86
C PRO A 9 -39.79 4.57 -7.10
N ALA A 10 -39.49 3.27 -6.93
CA ALA A 10 -40.42 2.18 -7.21
C ALA A 10 -41.75 2.30 -6.47
N GLU A 11 -41.69 2.65 -5.18
CA GLU A 11 -42.84 2.86 -4.31
C GLU A 11 -43.79 3.95 -4.83
N LEU A 12 -43.23 5.01 -5.43
CA LEU A 12 -44.03 6.09 -5.99
C LEU A 12 -44.67 5.66 -7.31
N VAL A 13 -43.99 4.87 -8.14
CA VAL A 13 -44.56 4.29 -9.37
C VAL A 13 -45.74 3.37 -9.02
N GLU A 14 -45.60 2.54 -8.00
CA GLU A 14 -46.68 1.68 -7.50
C GLU A 14 -47.86 2.49 -6.96
N THR A 15 -47.58 3.54 -6.19
CA THR A 15 -48.61 4.46 -5.67
C THR A 15 -49.40 5.13 -6.80
N VAL A 16 -48.72 5.55 -7.88
CA VAL A 16 -49.37 6.11 -9.08
C VAL A 16 -50.33 5.11 -9.71
N VAL A 17 -49.91 3.85 -9.87
CA VAL A 17 -50.75 2.80 -10.48
C VAL A 17 -51.99 2.52 -9.62
N ARG A 18 -51.80 2.31 -8.32
CA ARG A 18 -52.90 2.03 -7.38
C ARG A 18 -53.91 3.18 -7.34
N LEU A 19 -53.42 4.42 -7.22
CA LEU A 19 -54.27 5.60 -7.12
C LEU A 19 -55.04 5.87 -8.41
N LYS A 20 -54.39 5.70 -9.57
CA LYS A 20 -55.05 5.85 -10.86
C LYS A 20 -56.13 4.78 -11.04
N ASN A 21 -55.84 3.52 -10.74
CA ASN A 21 -56.82 2.43 -10.85
C ASN A 21 -58.03 2.68 -9.93
N HIS A 22 -57.79 3.16 -8.70
CA HIS A 22 -58.86 3.56 -7.79
C HIS A 22 -59.74 4.67 -8.38
N TYR A 23 -59.15 5.74 -8.93
CA TYR A 23 -59.91 6.82 -9.57
C TYR A 23 -60.62 6.42 -10.87
N ASP A 24 -60.13 5.40 -11.57
CA ASP A 24 -60.82 4.81 -12.71
C ASP A 24 -62.03 3.97 -12.27
N GLU A 25 -61.93 3.22 -11.18
CA GLU A 25 -63.06 2.48 -10.62
C GLU A 25 -64.12 3.44 -10.05
N GLU A 26 -63.73 4.47 -9.31
CA GLU A 26 -64.65 5.55 -8.86
C GLU A 26 -65.42 6.17 -10.02
N ARG A 27 -64.74 6.37 -11.16
CA ARG A 27 -65.36 6.92 -12.37
C ARG A 27 -66.37 5.97 -12.99
N LYS A 28 -66.18 4.66 -12.88
CA LYS A 28 -67.13 3.65 -13.39
C LYS A 28 -68.34 3.49 -12.46
N THR A 29 -68.16 3.62 -11.15
CA THR A 29 -69.21 3.38 -10.15
C THR A 29 -70.11 4.59 -9.89
N GLY A 30 -69.63 5.83 -10.12
CA GLY A 30 -70.35 7.04 -9.75
C GLY A 30 -71.40 7.53 -10.77
N LYS A 31 -72.68 7.59 -10.36
CA LYS A 31 -73.73 8.37 -11.08
C LYS A 31 -73.73 9.88 -10.77
N PHE A 32 -73.08 10.31 -9.68
CA PHE A 32 -73.26 11.66 -9.10
C PHE A 32 -71.97 12.48 -8.86
N VAL A 33 -70.78 11.92 -9.09
CA VAL A 33 -69.52 12.68 -8.92
C VAL A 33 -68.92 12.93 -10.29
N SER A 34 -68.68 14.19 -10.64
CA SER A 34 -67.97 14.57 -11.87
C SER A 34 -66.48 14.21 -11.75
N THR A 35 -66.15 12.92 -11.87
CA THR A 35 -64.80 12.36 -11.87
C THR A 35 -64.14 12.53 -13.25
N LYS A 36 -64.11 13.77 -13.75
CA LYS A 36 -63.46 14.08 -15.03
C LYS A 36 -61.94 13.97 -14.86
N ASP A 37 -61.33 13.15 -15.73
CA ASP A 37 -59.88 12.91 -15.85
C ASP A 37 -59.18 12.32 -14.59
N ALA A 38 -59.23 10.99 -14.45
CA ALA A 38 -58.52 10.25 -13.40
C ALA A 38 -57.00 10.45 -13.42
N ALA A 39 -56.40 10.67 -14.60
CA ALA A 39 -54.96 10.88 -14.72
C ALA A 39 -54.55 12.26 -14.17
N LYS A 40 -55.37 13.29 -14.40
CA LYS A 40 -55.18 14.62 -13.82
C LYS A 40 -55.33 14.60 -12.30
N ARG A 41 -56.36 13.92 -11.77
CA ARG A 41 -56.54 13.74 -10.32
C ARG A 41 -55.35 13.04 -9.66
N THR A 42 -54.82 12.00 -10.30
CA THR A 42 -53.61 11.30 -9.83
C THR A 42 -52.38 12.20 -9.83
N ALA A 43 -52.23 13.02 -10.88
CA ALA A 43 -51.13 13.96 -11.03
C ALA A 43 -51.16 15.04 -9.95
N ASP A 44 -52.34 15.63 -9.71
CA ASP A 44 -52.55 16.68 -8.70
C ASP A 44 -52.37 16.13 -7.28
N ALA A 45 -52.89 14.93 -6.99
CA ALA A 45 -52.76 14.28 -5.68
C ALA A 45 -51.30 13.94 -5.29
N LEU A 46 -50.48 13.55 -6.28
CA LEU A 46 -49.08 13.16 -6.05
C LEU A 46 -48.08 14.28 -6.38
N GLY A 47 -48.56 15.43 -6.86
CA GLY A 47 -47.72 16.57 -7.25
C GLY A 47 -46.74 16.25 -8.38
N ILE A 48 -47.14 15.41 -9.35
CA ILE A 48 -46.33 15.00 -10.51
C ILE A 48 -47.00 15.42 -11.82
N GLY A 49 -46.25 15.48 -12.93
CA GLY A 49 -46.81 15.85 -14.23
C GLY A 49 -47.77 14.79 -14.80
N ILE A 50 -48.89 15.23 -15.39
CA ILE A 50 -49.90 14.35 -16.04
C ILE A 50 -49.27 13.44 -17.10
N ALA A 51 -48.30 13.95 -17.87
CA ALA A 51 -47.57 13.16 -18.86
C ALA A 51 -46.77 12.00 -18.22
N THR A 52 -46.29 12.18 -17.00
CA THR A 52 -45.57 11.13 -16.25
C THR A 52 -46.54 10.05 -15.78
N VAL A 53 -47.72 10.42 -15.27
CA VAL A 53 -48.79 9.46 -14.93
C VAL A 53 -49.17 8.62 -16.15
N LYS A 54 -49.44 9.27 -17.29
CA LYS A 54 -49.80 8.58 -18.54
C LYS A 54 -48.68 7.63 -19.01
N ARG A 55 -47.42 8.05 -18.91
CA ARG A 55 -46.26 7.22 -19.27
C ARG A 55 -46.12 5.99 -18.38
N ILE A 56 -46.30 6.15 -17.07
CA ILE A 56 -46.27 5.04 -16.10
C ILE A 56 -47.38 4.04 -16.44
N MET A 57 -48.62 4.50 -16.64
CA MET A 57 -49.75 3.61 -16.94
C MET A 57 -49.60 2.92 -18.31
N ALA A 58 -49.00 3.57 -19.30
CA ALA A 58 -48.73 2.95 -20.59
C ALA A 58 -47.66 1.85 -20.48
N GLN A 59 -46.63 2.06 -19.65
CA GLN A 59 -45.61 1.05 -19.39
C GLN A 59 -46.17 -0.12 -18.57
N TYR A 60 -46.97 0.16 -17.54
CA TYR A 60 -47.67 -0.85 -16.74
C TYR A 60 -48.52 -1.79 -17.58
N LYS A 61 -49.32 -1.25 -18.51
CA LYS A 61 -50.10 -2.06 -19.46
C LYS A 61 -49.23 -2.90 -20.39
N LYS A 62 -48.07 -2.38 -20.80
CA LYS A 62 -47.13 -3.10 -21.67
C LYS A 62 -46.42 -4.24 -20.94
N ASP A 63 -46.23 -4.10 -19.64
CA ASP A 63 -45.60 -5.09 -18.76
C ASP A 63 -46.62 -6.08 -18.16
N GLY A 64 -47.85 -6.16 -18.71
CA GLY A 64 -48.85 -7.16 -18.30
C GLY A 64 -49.55 -6.88 -16.97
N ASP A 65 -49.75 -5.60 -16.64
CA ASP A 65 -50.33 -5.15 -15.37
C ASP A 65 -49.46 -5.48 -14.13
N GLU A 66 -48.14 -5.58 -14.33
CA GLU A 66 -47.16 -5.65 -13.25
C GLU A 66 -46.35 -4.35 -13.13
N VAL A 67 -46.02 -3.97 -11.90
CA VAL A 67 -45.17 -2.79 -11.63
C VAL A 67 -43.70 -3.18 -11.82
N VAL A 68 -43.20 -3.08 -13.05
CA VAL A 68 -41.80 -3.36 -13.38
C VAL A 68 -40.98 -2.07 -13.43
N VAL A 69 -40.09 -1.89 -12.44
CA VAL A 69 -39.20 -0.73 -12.39
C VAL A 69 -37.88 -1.05 -13.09
N ARG A 70 -37.78 -0.64 -14.36
CA ARG A 70 -36.53 -0.77 -15.12
C ARG A 70 -35.61 0.40 -14.78
N ILE A 71 -34.42 0.11 -14.28
CA ILE A 71 -33.36 1.12 -14.12
C ILE A 71 -32.93 1.53 -15.52
N LYS A 72 -33.08 2.81 -15.89
CA LYS A 72 -32.60 3.28 -17.19
C LYS A 72 -31.07 3.26 -17.20
N GLU A 73 -30.50 2.34 -17.96
CA GLU A 73 -29.09 2.43 -18.33
C GLU A 73 -28.88 3.70 -19.16
N ARG A 74 -27.83 4.47 -18.83
CA ARG A 74 -27.50 5.69 -19.59
C ARG A 74 -27.17 5.29 -21.04
N PRO A 75 -27.73 5.97 -22.06
CA PRO A 75 -27.29 5.73 -23.43
C PRO A 75 -25.85 6.22 -23.58
N GLY A 76 -24.94 5.31 -23.92
CA GLY A 76 -23.55 5.65 -24.22
C GLY A 76 -22.53 4.65 -23.67
N ARG A 77 -21.96 3.89 -24.61
CA ARG A 77 -20.86 2.91 -24.50
C ARG A 77 -21.33 1.47 -24.26
N PRO A 78 -21.08 0.53 -25.20
CA PRO A 78 -21.38 -0.87 -24.96
C PRO A 78 -20.57 -1.38 -23.75
N PRO A 79 -21.15 -2.24 -22.88
CA PRO A 79 -20.37 -2.93 -21.87
C PRO A 79 -19.24 -3.68 -22.58
N SER A 80 -17.99 -3.34 -22.26
CA SER A 80 -16.84 -3.88 -22.99
C SER A 80 -16.84 -5.40 -23.02
N SER A 81 -16.67 -5.91 -24.23
CA SER A 81 -16.63 -7.28 -24.79
C SER A 81 -15.87 -8.39 -24.02
N MET A 82 -15.39 -8.18 -22.80
CA MET A 82 -14.67 -9.20 -22.04
C MET A 82 -15.58 -9.88 -21.04
N CYS A 83 -15.73 -11.19 -21.17
CA CYS A 83 -16.50 -12.02 -20.25
C CYS A 83 -15.98 -11.85 -18.81
N PRO A 84 -16.85 -11.61 -17.81
CA PRO A 84 -16.44 -11.52 -16.40
C PRO A 84 -15.63 -12.73 -15.91
N ILE A 85 -15.86 -13.91 -16.49
CA ILE A 85 -15.15 -15.16 -16.18
C ILE A 85 -13.65 -15.08 -16.52
N ALA A 86 -13.24 -14.23 -17.47
CA ALA A 86 -11.83 -14.07 -17.84
C ALA A 86 -11.01 -13.35 -16.76
N GLN A 87 -11.65 -12.56 -15.88
CA GLN A 87 -10.95 -11.78 -14.85
C GLN A 87 -10.12 -12.63 -13.87
N PRO A 88 -10.69 -13.64 -13.17
CA PRO A 88 -9.91 -14.46 -12.25
C PRO A 88 -8.79 -15.24 -12.95
N ILE A 89 -9.03 -15.68 -14.19
CA ILE A 89 -8.07 -16.41 -15.02
C ILE A 89 -6.84 -15.54 -15.34
N VAL A 90 -7.09 -14.33 -15.87
CA VAL A 90 -6.03 -13.37 -16.18
C VAL A 90 -5.29 -12.93 -14.91
N ARG A 91 -6.01 -12.69 -13.81
CA ARG A 91 -5.41 -12.33 -12.53
C ARG A 91 -4.46 -13.42 -12.01
N LYS A 92 -4.85 -14.68 -12.07
CA LYS A 92 -4.00 -15.81 -11.65
C LYS A 92 -2.74 -15.89 -12.51
N PHE A 93 -2.89 -15.81 -13.83
CA PHE A 93 -1.77 -15.83 -14.77
C PHE A 93 -0.75 -14.72 -14.51
N ILE A 94 -1.20 -13.46 -14.42
CA ILE A 94 -0.33 -12.31 -14.19
C ILE A 94 0.43 -12.45 -12.85
N ARG A 95 -0.25 -12.92 -11.79
CA ARG A 95 0.39 -13.15 -10.48
C ARG A 95 1.48 -14.22 -10.55
N THR A 96 1.21 -15.36 -11.17
CA THR A 96 2.17 -16.46 -11.30
C THR A 96 3.42 -16.03 -12.09
N GLU A 97 3.24 -15.30 -13.19
CA GLU A 97 4.37 -14.79 -13.98
C GLU A 97 5.21 -13.77 -13.20
N ASN A 98 4.56 -12.83 -12.50
CA ASN A 98 5.25 -11.83 -11.68
C ASN A 98 6.03 -12.47 -10.52
N LEU A 99 5.47 -13.49 -9.85
CA LEU A 99 6.16 -14.25 -8.79
C LEU A 99 7.39 -15.00 -9.34
N GLY A 100 7.30 -15.50 -10.57
CA GLY A 100 8.42 -16.10 -11.29
C GLY A 100 9.43 -15.10 -11.86
N GLY A 101 9.29 -13.80 -11.56
CA GLY A 101 10.17 -12.75 -12.07
C GLY A 101 10.07 -12.51 -13.59
N ARG A 102 9.03 -13.02 -14.24
CA ARG A 102 8.86 -12.91 -15.69
C ARG A 102 8.08 -11.65 -16.05
N ARG A 103 8.55 -10.94 -17.07
CA ARG A 103 7.83 -9.78 -17.63
C ARG A 103 6.51 -10.24 -18.27
N VAL A 104 5.41 -9.67 -17.77
CA VAL A 104 4.07 -9.81 -18.35
C VAL A 104 3.81 -8.64 -19.28
N SER A 105 3.55 -8.91 -20.56
CA SER A 105 3.10 -7.91 -21.54
C SER A 105 1.66 -8.19 -21.97
N ILE A 106 0.97 -7.18 -22.49
CA ILE A 106 -0.39 -7.33 -23.05
C ILE A 106 -0.43 -8.44 -24.10
N GLY A 107 0.57 -8.50 -24.99
CA GLY A 107 0.65 -9.56 -26.01
C GLY A 107 0.80 -10.95 -25.42
N ARG A 108 1.49 -11.09 -24.28
CA ARG A 108 1.63 -12.37 -23.58
C ARG A 108 0.31 -12.83 -22.95
N VAL A 109 -0.46 -11.89 -22.41
CA VAL A 109 -1.80 -12.18 -21.87
C VAL A 109 -2.77 -12.52 -23.01
N CYS A 110 -2.73 -11.82 -24.16
CA CYS A 110 -3.50 -12.19 -25.36
C CYS A 110 -3.18 -13.62 -25.79
N LYS A 111 -1.89 -13.96 -25.98
CA LYS A 111 -1.48 -15.32 -26.36
C LYS A 111 -1.97 -16.38 -25.37
N PHE A 112 -1.87 -16.10 -24.06
CA PHE A 112 -2.36 -17.01 -23.03
C PHE A 112 -3.89 -17.22 -23.13
N LEU A 113 -4.66 -16.15 -23.33
CA LEU A 113 -6.12 -16.23 -23.50
C LEU A 113 -6.51 -16.99 -24.78
N SER A 114 -5.84 -16.73 -25.91
CA SER A 114 -6.11 -17.43 -27.17
C SER A 114 -5.74 -18.91 -27.08
N SER A 115 -4.54 -19.24 -26.58
CA SER A 115 -4.04 -20.63 -26.59
C SER A 115 -4.65 -21.53 -25.51
N LYS A 116 -4.96 -21.01 -24.32
CA LYS A 116 -5.47 -21.83 -23.19
C LYS A 116 -6.97 -21.77 -23.02
N HIS A 117 -7.61 -20.71 -23.50
CA HIS A 117 -9.03 -20.47 -23.26
C HIS A 117 -9.83 -20.18 -24.54
N GLY A 118 -9.19 -20.15 -25.73
CA GLY A 118 -9.86 -19.86 -27.00
C GLY A 118 -10.41 -18.44 -27.09
N ILE A 119 -9.97 -17.54 -26.22
CA ILE A 119 -10.47 -16.17 -26.13
C ILE A 119 -9.55 -15.26 -26.94
N ASP A 120 -10.00 -14.86 -28.13
CA ASP A 120 -9.30 -13.86 -28.94
C ASP A 120 -9.76 -12.44 -28.60
N VAL A 121 -8.81 -11.58 -28.25
CA VAL A 121 -9.09 -10.22 -27.75
C VAL A 121 -8.05 -9.25 -28.31
N PRO A 122 -8.48 -8.17 -28.97
CA PRO A 122 -7.58 -7.12 -29.42
C PRO A 122 -6.78 -6.52 -28.25
N LYS A 123 -5.48 -6.25 -28.47
CA LYS A 123 -4.56 -5.73 -27.45
C LYS A 123 -5.11 -4.49 -26.73
N MET A 124 -5.69 -3.55 -27.48
CA MET A 124 -6.25 -2.31 -26.91
C MET A 124 -7.48 -2.57 -26.04
N THR A 125 -8.30 -3.55 -26.40
CA THR A 125 -9.45 -3.97 -25.60
C THR A 125 -8.96 -4.60 -24.30
N LEU A 126 -7.98 -5.50 -24.36
CA LEU A 126 -7.40 -6.13 -23.17
C LEU A 126 -6.75 -5.09 -22.23
N TRP A 127 -6.02 -4.12 -22.78
CA TRP A 127 -5.42 -3.05 -21.98
C TRP A 127 -6.48 -2.23 -21.22
N ARG A 128 -7.56 -1.81 -21.90
CA ARG A 128 -8.68 -1.09 -21.26
C ARG A 128 -9.36 -1.94 -20.17
N THR A 129 -9.52 -3.24 -20.43
CA THR A 129 -10.12 -4.18 -19.47
C THR A 129 -9.24 -4.38 -18.24
N LEU A 130 -7.93 -4.51 -18.42
CA LEU A 130 -6.98 -4.63 -17.31
C LEU A 130 -7.01 -3.40 -16.40
N ASN A 131 -7.00 -2.19 -16.98
CA ASN A 131 -7.14 -0.95 -16.21
C ASN A 131 -8.46 -0.93 -15.41
N ARG A 132 -9.58 -1.36 -16.02
CA ARG A 132 -10.88 -1.46 -15.35
C ARG A 132 -10.88 -2.49 -14.21
N TRP A 133 -10.12 -3.58 -14.35
CA TRP A 133 -9.96 -4.59 -13.30
C TRP A 133 -8.96 -4.19 -12.20
N GLY A 134 -8.42 -2.98 -12.24
CA GLY A 134 -7.50 -2.45 -11.23
C GLY A 134 -6.03 -2.85 -11.45
N PHE A 135 -5.66 -3.28 -12.65
CA PHE A 135 -4.24 -3.48 -12.99
C PHE A 135 -3.64 -2.15 -13.45
N SER A 136 -2.46 -1.82 -12.92
CA SER A 136 -1.67 -0.66 -13.33
C SER A 136 -0.43 -1.11 -14.08
N HIS A 137 -0.10 -0.41 -15.18
CA HIS A 137 1.17 -0.58 -15.87
C HIS A 137 2.17 0.44 -15.33
N GLY A 138 3.30 -0.04 -14.82
CA GLY A 138 4.34 0.81 -14.27
C GLY A 138 5.69 0.07 -14.24
N GLU A 139 6.70 0.74 -13.71
CA GLU A 139 8.02 0.15 -13.53
C GLU A 139 7.94 -1.04 -12.58
N GLY A 140 8.34 -2.21 -13.08
CA GLY A 140 8.55 -3.39 -12.26
C GLY A 140 9.76 -3.18 -11.36
N ARG A 141 9.57 -2.57 -10.20
CA ARG A 141 10.61 -2.53 -9.18
C ARG A 141 10.86 -3.95 -8.69
N ARG A 142 12.13 -4.33 -8.50
CA ARG A 142 12.46 -5.58 -7.82
C ARG A 142 11.70 -5.58 -6.51
N ARG A 143 10.71 -6.47 -6.39
CA ARG A 143 10.18 -6.80 -5.07
C ARG A 143 11.40 -7.36 -4.34
N ASN A 144 11.88 -6.67 -3.31
CA ASN A 144 12.72 -7.32 -2.32
C ASN A 144 11.81 -8.37 -1.65
N SER A 145 11.76 -9.55 -2.28
CA SER A 145 11.04 -10.75 -1.86
C SER A 145 11.52 -11.27 -0.50
N LEU A 146 12.49 -10.59 0.11
CA LEU A 146 12.92 -10.72 1.50
C LEU A 146 11.75 -10.67 2.50
N LYS A 147 10.61 -10.05 2.18
CA LYS A 147 9.49 -9.95 3.15
C LYS A 147 8.82 -11.29 3.49
N GLU A 148 8.95 -12.32 2.65
CA GLU A 148 8.26 -13.63 2.82
C GLU A 148 9.19 -14.84 2.67
N GLN A 149 10.52 -14.66 2.67
CA GLN A 149 11.41 -15.82 2.75
C GLN A 149 11.25 -16.49 4.11
N ASP A 150 11.20 -17.82 4.16
CA ASP A 150 11.04 -18.59 5.40
C ASP A 150 12.04 -18.16 6.46
N ARG A 151 13.32 -17.99 6.10
CA ARG A 151 14.35 -17.51 7.03
C ARG A 151 14.04 -16.16 7.68
N ILE A 152 13.39 -15.24 6.95
CA ILE A 152 13.01 -13.92 7.46
C ILE A 152 11.76 -14.02 8.33
N ILE A 153 10.84 -14.91 7.97
CA ILE A 153 9.68 -15.22 8.82
C ILE A 153 10.15 -15.83 10.14
N PHE A 154 11.06 -16.81 10.12
CA PHE A 154 11.67 -17.39 11.31
C PHE A 154 12.40 -16.33 12.16
N ALA A 155 13.28 -15.54 11.56
CA ALA A 155 13.99 -14.47 12.28
C ALA A 155 13.04 -13.47 12.94
N ARG A 156 11.94 -13.09 12.27
CA ARG A 156 10.90 -12.23 12.86
C ARG A 156 10.16 -12.89 14.01
N ARG A 157 9.83 -14.18 13.90
CA ARG A 157 9.16 -14.92 14.97
C ARG A 157 10.05 -15.03 16.20
N GLU A 158 11.33 -15.32 16.02
CA GLU A 158 12.31 -15.33 17.11
C GLU A 158 12.47 -13.96 17.75
N TYR A 159 12.62 -12.90 16.94
CA TYR A 159 12.64 -11.53 17.44
C TYR A 159 11.39 -11.21 18.28
N LEU A 160 10.18 -11.47 17.76
CA LEU A 160 8.94 -11.21 18.49
C LEU A 160 8.80 -12.05 19.76
N ARG A 161 9.28 -13.30 19.75
CA ARG A 161 9.32 -14.14 20.95
C ARG A 161 10.25 -13.55 22.01
N ALA A 162 11.43 -13.09 21.63
CA ALA A 162 12.36 -12.42 22.55
C ALA A 162 11.76 -11.11 23.11
N LYS A 163 11.09 -10.32 22.26
CA LYS A 163 10.36 -9.11 22.69
C LYS A 163 9.28 -9.43 23.71
N LEU A 164 8.46 -10.45 23.44
CA LEU A 164 7.41 -10.90 24.36
C LEU A 164 7.97 -11.49 25.65
N ALA A 165 9.10 -12.19 25.60
CA ALA A 165 9.77 -12.72 26.79
C ALA A 165 10.20 -11.60 27.75
N ASN A 166 10.57 -10.44 27.21
CA ASN A 166 10.89 -9.23 27.98
C ASN A 166 9.65 -8.42 28.44
N ARG A 167 8.44 -8.98 28.35
CA ARG A 167 7.21 -8.35 28.84
C ARG A 167 6.65 -9.07 30.05
N ASN A 168 6.12 -8.31 30.98
CA ASN A 168 5.27 -8.79 32.07
C ASN A 168 3.83 -9.02 31.59
N PRO A 169 2.97 -9.72 32.36
CA PRO A 169 1.57 -9.95 32.00
C PRO A 169 0.76 -8.66 31.79
N ASP A 170 1.16 -7.55 32.41
CA ASP A 170 0.55 -6.22 32.27
C ASP A 170 1.09 -5.42 31.06
N GLY A 171 2.05 -5.97 30.32
CA GLY A 171 2.69 -5.32 29.17
C GLY A 171 3.92 -4.46 29.50
N THR A 172 4.30 -4.32 30.78
CA THR A 172 5.50 -3.57 31.19
C THR A 172 6.79 -4.32 30.82
N LEU A 173 7.90 -3.57 30.75
CA LEU A 173 9.23 -4.12 30.45
C LEU A 173 9.84 -4.82 31.67
N LYS A 174 10.39 -6.02 31.49
CA LYS A 174 11.22 -6.68 32.53
C LYS A 174 12.60 -6.06 32.61
N ARG A 175 13.21 -5.80 31.45
CA ARG A 175 14.51 -5.14 31.29
C ARG A 175 14.34 -3.91 30.41
N PRO A 176 15.01 -2.80 30.71
CA PRO A 176 14.98 -1.60 29.88
C PRO A 176 15.39 -1.91 28.44
N GLU A 177 14.73 -1.30 27.47
CA GLU A 177 15.04 -1.47 26.05
C GLU A 177 15.65 -0.19 25.51
N VAL A 178 16.84 -0.30 24.93
CA VAL A 178 17.58 0.81 24.34
C VAL A 178 17.64 0.57 22.84
N TYR A 179 17.03 1.46 22.06
CA TYR A 179 17.06 1.41 20.61
C TYR A 179 18.10 2.38 20.09
N LEU A 180 18.95 1.95 19.18
CA LEU A 180 19.89 2.82 18.51
C LEU A 180 19.76 2.68 17.00
N ASP A 181 20.09 3.77 16.30
CA ASP A 181 20.13 3.79 14.85
C ASP A 181 21.12 4.85 14.37
N GLU A 182 21.59 4.68 13.14
CA GLU A 182 22.41 5.65 12.45
C GLU A 182 21.63 6.34 11.33
N THR A 183 21.77 7.66 11.24
CA THR A 183 21.18 8.43 10.15
C THR A 183 22.17 9.46 9.62
N TYR A 184 21.83 10.09 8.50
CA TYR A 184 22.64 11.14 7.92
C TYR A 184 21.81 12.33 7.44
N ILE A 185 22.40 13.52 7.53
CA ILE A 185 21.82 14.77 7.06
C ILE A 185 22.81 15.41 6.09
N ASN A 186 22.31 15.84 4.93
CA ASN A 186 23.11 16.60 3.96
C ASN A 186 23.13 18.08 4.34
N LYS A 187 24.28 18.76 4.22
CA LYS A 187 24.40 20.20 4.50
C LYS A 187 23.44 21.05 3.66
N ASN A 188 23.27 20.71 2.38
CA ASN A 188 22.40 21.45 1.47
C ASN A 188 21.02 20.77 1.34
N HIS A 189 20.54 20.09 2.39
CA HIS A 189 19.21 19.46 2.37
C HIS A 189 18.14 20.54 2.19
N SER A 190 17.48 20.53 1.04
CA SER A 190 16.42 21.49 0.71
C SER A 190 15.29 20.83 -0.06
N CYS A 191 14.08 21.36 0.12
CA CYS A 191 12.92 20.94 -0.66
C CYS A 191 13.13 21.28 -2.14
N ARG A 192 12.70 20.35 -3.00
CA ARG A 192 12.78 20.55 -4.46
C ARG A 192 11.87 21.68 -4.92
N PHE A 193 10.67 21.73 -4.36
CA PHE A 193 9.65 22.72 -4.69
C PHE A 193 9.75 23.96 -3.79
N THR A 194 9.49 25.12 -4.37
CA THR A 194 9.45 26.42 -3.71
C THR A 194 8.52 27.34 -4.47
N TRP A 195 8.00 28.37 -3.80
CA TRP A 195 7.28 29.47 -4.45
C TRP A 195 8.29 30.53 -4.89
N TYR A 196 8.04 31.16 -6.03
CA TYR A 196 8.82 32.27 -6.57
C TYR A 196 7.86 33.24 -7.28
N LEU A 197 8.24 34.52 -7.39
CA LEU A 197 7.47 35.51 -8.13
C LEU A 197 7.63 35.27 -9.63
N ASN A 198 6.54 35.45 -10.40
CA ASN A 198 6.56 35.20 -11.84
C ASN A 198 7.56 36.12 -12.57
N GLU A 199 7.74 37.35 -12.09
CA GLU A 199 8.66 38.36 -12.64
C GLU A 199 10.13 37.93 -12.48
N ASP A 200 10.47 37.30 -11.36
CA ASP A 200 11.83 36.81 -11.06
C ASP A 200 12.13 35.46 -11.73
N GLY A 201 11.09 34.72 -12.13
CA GLY A 201 11.20 33.40 -12.73
C GLY A 201 11.65 32.30 -11.74
N PRO A 202 11.87 31.06 -12.24
CA PRO A 202 12.13 29.90 -11.39
C PRO A 202 13.56 29.85 -10.81
N LEU A 203 14.37 30.89 -11.01
CA LEU A 203 15.77 30.93 -10.61
C LEU A 203 15.87 31.21 -9.11
N VAL A 204 16.15 30.17 -8.34
CA VAL A 204 16.33 30.26 -6.89
C VAL A 204 17.78 29.99 -6.55
N ASN A 205 18.39 30.86 -5.74
CA ASN A 205 19.77 30.75 -5.25
C ASN A 205 19.91 29.58 -4.27
N LYS A 206 19.86 28.34 -4.77
CA LYS A 206 20.14 27.14 -3.99
C LYS A 206 21.65 26.86 -4.01
N PRO A 207 22.24 26.46 -2.87
CA PRO A 207 23.60 25.96 -2.84
C PRO A 207 23.78 24.84 -3.88
N SER A 208 24.87 24.87 -4.64
CA SER A 208 25.13 23.85 -5.65
C SER A 208 25.43 22.49 -5.00
N GLY A 209 24.80 21.45 -5.52
CA GLY A 209 24.98 20.07 -5.07
C GLY A 209 24.43 19.78 -3.67
N VAL A 210 24.64 18.55 -3.21
CA VAL A 210 24.11 18.02 -1.95
C VAL A 210 24.88 18.54 -0.72
N GLY A 211 26.11 19.02 -0.93
CA GLY A 211 27.01 19.45 0.16
C GLY A 211 27.60 18.29 0.96
N PRO A 212 28.43 18.59 1.98
CA PRO A 212 28.90 17.59 2.94
C PRO A 212 27.76 16.85 3.66
N ARG A 213 28.07 15.69 4.21
CA ARG A 213 27.14 14.86 4.97
C ARG A 213 27.54 14.85 6.43
N PHE A 214 26.58 14.97 7.32
CA PHE A 214 26.76 14.70 8.74
C PHE A 214 26.11 13.36 9.07
N ILE A 215 26.84 12.51 9.78
CA ILE A 215 26.34 11.24 10.31
C ILE A 215 25.98 11.49 11.77
N LEU A 216 24.79 11.03 12.15
CA LEU A 216 24.26 11.07 13.50
C LEU A 216 24.04 9.64 13.98
N VAL A 217 24.51 9.36 15.19
CA VAL A 217 24.24 8.12 15.93
C VAL A 217 23.69 8.51 17.28
N HIS A 218 22.59 7.88 17.69
CA HIS A 218 21.97 8.14 18.98
C HIS A 218 21.18 6.92 19.44
N ALA A 219 20.98 6.82 20.76
CA ALA A 219 20.08 5.87 21.38
C ALA A 219 18.87 6.53 22.07
N ILE A 220 17.75 5.80 22.13
CA ILE A 220 16.49 6.20 22.75
C ILE A 220 15.91 5.06 23.59
N THR A 221 15.27 5.40 24.71
CA THR A 221 14.51 4.50 25.58
C THR A 221 13.04 4.91 25.62
N GLU A 222 12.21 4.22 26.39
CA GLU A 222 10.82 4.61 26.65
C GLU A 222 10.72 6.01 27.27
N ASP A 223 11.70 6.40 28.10
CA ASP A 223 11.76 7.70 28.77
C ASP A 223 12.32 8.83 27.90
N GLY A 224 12.76 8.52 26.66
CA GLY A 224 13.29 9.48 25.70
C GLY A 224 14.76 9.26 25.35
N TRP A 225 15.43 10.33 24.92
CA TRP A 225 16.81 10.26 24.42
C TRP A 225 17.80 9.94 25.54
N VAL A 226 18.75 9.05 25.26
CA VAL A 226 19.84 8.73 26.20
C VAL A 226 20.83 9.90 26.24
N GLY A 227 20.82 10.68 27.32
CA GLY A 227 21.72 11.81 27.49
C GLY A 227 23.20 11.38 27.39
N GLY A 228 24.01 12.16 26.66
CA GLY A 228 25.43 11.85 26.48
C GLY A 228 25.76 10.75 25.45
N ALA A 229 24.75 10.10 24.86
CA ALA A 229 24.95 9.08 23.81
C ALA A 229 24.92 9.65 22.38
N GLN A 230 24.79 10.96 22.20
CA GLN A 230 24.73 11.59 20.87
C GLN A 230 26.13 11.70 20.26
N LEU A 231 26.30 11.12 19.07
CA LEU A 231 27.49 11.32 18.25
C LEU A 231 27.12 11.94 16.90
N VAL A 232 27.74 13.08 16.58
CA VAL A 232 27.61 13.74 15.27
C VAL A 232 28.99 14.01 14.69
N PHE A 233 29.23 13.59 13.45
CA PHE A 233 30.49 13.88 12.76
C PHE A 233 30.29 14.10 11.26
N GLU A 234 31.18 14.88 10.66
CA GLU A 234 31.19 15.11 9.21
C GLU A 234 31.79 13.92 8.47
N ALA A 235 31.11 13.48 7.41
CA ALA A 235 31.58 12.40 6.57
C ALA A 235 32.75 12.86 5.69
N LYS A 236 33.88 12.14 5.75
CA LYS A 236 35.10 12.40 4.95
C LYS A 236 34.88 12.28 3.44
N LYS A 237 33.85 11.57 2.98
CA LYS A 237 33.54 11.36 1.55
C LYS A 237 32.20 11.99 1.19
N ARG A 238 32.19 12.75 0.09
CA ARG A 238 31.01 13.45 -0.44
C ARG A 238 30.05 12.55 -1.25
N THR A 239 30.47 11.34 -1.64
CA THR A 239 29.70 10.39 -2.47
C THR A 239 29.85 8.94 -1.97
N GLY A 240 28.85 8.09 -2.20
CA GLY A 240 28.82 6.68 -1.78
C GLY A 240 27.80 6.35 -0.69
N ASP A 241 27.70 5.07 -0.33
CA ASP A 241 26.89 4.54 0.78
C ASP A 241 27.53 4.93 2.13
N TYR A 242 26.71 5.34 3.10
CA TYR A 242 27.16 5.89 4.39
C TYR A 242 27.82 4.82 5.27
N HIS A 243 27.54 3.53 5.02
CA HIS A 243 28.17 2.40 5.69
C HIS A 243 29.70 2.27 5.50
N GLY A 244 30.33 3.11 4.67
CA GLY A 244 31.80 3.18 4.57
C GLY A 244 32.47 4.13 5.56
N GLN A 245 31.69 4.89 6.33
CA GLN A 245 32.16 5.97 7.20
C GLN A 245 31.91 5.65 8.69
N MET A 246 30.76 5.04 8.98
CA MET A 246 30.56 4.32 10.24
C MET A 246 31.19 2.94 10.09
N ASN A 247 32.26 2.70 10.83
CA ASN A 247 32.97 1.42 10.86
C ASN A 247 32.99 0.88 12.30
N TRP A 248 33.53 -0.32 12.46
CA TRP A 248 33.63 -0.96 13.78
C TRP A 248 34.36 -0.09 14.80
N ASP A 249 35.49 0.51 14.44
CA ASP A 249 36.30 1.28 15.40
C ASP A 249 35.53 2.48 15.97
N ASN A 250 34.86 3.24 15.10
CA ASN A 250 34.05 4.37 15.53
C ASN A 250 32.82 3.91 16.31
N PHE A 251 32.15 2.83 15.87
CA PHE A 251 30.98 2.29 16.53
C PHE A 251 31.31 1.75 17.92
N SER A 252 32.32 0.89 18.05
CA SER A 252 32.76 0.32 19.32
C SER A 252 33.22 1.39 20.30
N THR A 253 34.03 2.36 19.84
CA THR A 253 34.45 3.49 20.69
C THR A 253 33.24 4.27 21.20
N TRP A 254 32.30 4.62 20.34
CA TRP A 254 31.06 5.29 20.74
C TRP A 254 30.23 4.45 21.72
N PHE A 255 30.08 3.16 21.41
CA PHE A 255 29.30 2.22 22.20
C PHE A 255 29.87 2.13 23.62
N GLU A 256 31.18 2.00 23.77
CA GLU A 256 31.87 1.87 25.05
C GLU A 256 31.95 3.18 25.83
N THR A 257 32.26 4.30 25.16
CA THR A 257 32.56 5.57 25.84
C THR A 257 31.37 6.48 26.04
N GLN A 258 30.31 6.33 25.22
CA GLN A 258 29.15 7.21 25.25
C GLN A 258 27.85 6.45 25.52
N LEU A 259 27.63 5.28 24.91
CA LEU A 259 26.37 4.56 25.12
C LEU A 259 26.35 3.82 26.46
N LEU A 260 27.27 2.87 26.66
CA LEU A 260 27.29 2.00 27.85
C LEU A 260 27.27 2.76 29.18
N PRO A 261 27.99 3.88 29.37
CA PRO A 261 27.98 4.61 30.63
C PRO A 261 26.65 5.32 30.91
N ASN A 262 25.84 5.57 29.88
CA ASN A 262 24.63 6.38 29.96
C ASN A 262 23.32 5.56 29.87
N ILE A 263 23.40 4.25 29.67
CA ILE A 263 22.22 3.37 29.64
C ILE A 263 21.97 2.69 31.00
N PRO A 264 20.72 2.31 31.30
CA PRO A 264 20.41 1.54 32.49
C PRO A 264 21.16 0.20 32.53
N SER A 265 21.47 -0.26 33.75
CA SER A 265 22.02 -1.60 33.96
C SER A 265 21.07 -2.67 33.42
N GLU A 266 21.64 -3.76 32.93
CA GLU A 266 20.93 -4.89 32.32
C GLU A 266 19.99 -4.49 31.16
N ALA A 267 20.20 -3.35 30.50
CA ALA A 267 19.42 -2.99 29.33
C ALA A 267 19.60 -4.00 28.18
N ILE A 268 18.54 -4.16 27.37
CA ILE A 268 18.56 -4.87 26.10
C ILE A 268 18.79 -3.83 25.01
N VAL A 269 19.94 -3.92 24.33
CA VAL A 269 20.27 -3.05 23.20
C VAL A 269 19.70 -3.62 21.91
N ILE A 270 19.00 -2.79 21.16
CA ILE A 270 18.29 -3.14 19.94
C ILE A 270 18.84 -2.27 18.81
N LEU A 271 19.38 -2.92 17.79
CA LEU A 271 20.02 -2.30 16.63
C LEU A 271 19.74 -3.12 15.37
N ASP A 272 20.05 -2.54 14.21
CA ASP A 272 19.93 -3.23 12.93
C ASP A 272 21.08 -4.23 12.69
N ASN A 273 20.95 -5.03 11.64
CA ASN A 273 21.94 -6.06 11.30
C ASN A 273 22.98 -5.53 10.28
N ALA A 274 23.63 -4.43 10.59
CA ALA A 274 24.74 -3.92 9.78
C ALA A 274 25.99 -4.79 9.94
N ARG A 275 26.81 -4.88 8.87
CA ARG A 275 28.01 -5.72 8.87
C ARG A 275 29.04 -5.32 9.93
N TYR A 276 29.17 -4.02 10.20
CA TYR A 276 30.13 -3.51 11.19
C TYR A 276 29.66 -3.70 12.63
N HIS A 277 28.40 -4.06 12.89
CA HIS A 277 27.95 -4.50 14.22
C HIS A 277 28.42 -5.92 14.55
N ASN A 278 28.76 -6.71 13.53
CA ASN A 278 29.07 -8.12 13.65
C ASN A 278 30.54 -8.37 13.27
N VAL A 279 31.46 -7.70 13.96
CA VAL A 279 32.89 -7.98 13.80
C VAL A 279 33.24 -9.22 14.61
N LEU A 280 33.84 -10.17 13.90
CA LEU A 280 34.40 -11.37 14.45
C LEU A 280 35.64 -11.05 15.28
N ASP A 281 35.71 -11.58 16.49
CA ASP A 281 36.89 -11.48 17.35
C ASP A 281 38.11 -12.15 16.69
N THR A 282 39.33 -11.77 17.06
CA THR A 282 40.57 -12.36 16.52
C THR A 282 40.70 -13.85 16.84
N GLU A 283 40.03 -14.31 17.89
CA GLU A 283 39.94 -15.71 18.34
C GLU A 283 38.85 -16.52 17.58
N SER A 284 38.04 -15.87 16.75
CA SER A 284 36.92 -16.55 16.10
C SER A 284 37.36 -17.42 14.92
N ILE A 285 36.75 -18.61 14.82
CA ILE A 285 37.05 -19.56 13.74
C ILE A 285 36.65 -18.94 12.39
N PRO A 286 37.59 -18.79 11.44
CA PRO A 286 37.29 -18.21 10.14
C PRO A 286 36.23 -19.03 9.41
N ASN A 287 35.41 -18.35 8.61
CA ASN A 287 34.43 -19.00 7.74
C ASN A 287 34.80 -18.80 6.25
N LYS A 288 34.02 -19.39 5.34
CA LYS A 288 34.29 -19.34 3.89
C LYS A 288 34.33 -17.92 3.29
N SER A 289 33.84 -16.91 4.02
CA SER A 289 33.87 -15.50 3.60
C SER A 289 34.96 -14.67 4.29
N SER A 290 35.76 -15.27 5.18
CA SER A 290 36.89 -14.61 5.84
C SER A 290 37.98 -14.23 4.84
N ARG A 291 38.59 -13.06 5.05
CA ARG A 291 39.68 -12.57 4.20
C ARG A 291 40.95 -13.36 4.48
N LYS A 292 41.88 -13.39 3.51
CA LYS A 292 43.18 -14.08 3.62
C LYS A 292 43.94 -13.71 4.90
N GLU A 293 43.89 -12.44 5.29
CA GLU A 293 44.54 -11.92 6.51
C GLU A 293 43.98 -12.55 7.79
N GLN A 294 42.67 -12.74 7.88
CA GLN A 294 42.02 -13.38 9.04
C GLN A 294 42.35 -14.88 9.12
N LEU A 295 42.43 -15.54 7.96
CA LEU A 295 42.87 -16.94 7.87
C LEU A 295 44.32 -17.09 8.37
N LEU A 296 45.22 -16.20 7.97
CA LEU A 296 46.62 -16.20 8.40
C LEU A 296 46.77 -15.92 9.91
N LEU A 297 46.00 -14.97 10.44
CA LEU A 297 46.01 -14.65 11.88
C LEU A 297 45.55 -15.85 12.72
N SER A 298 44.44 -16.49 12.34
CA SER A 298 43.93 -17.69 13.02
C SER A 298 44.91 -18.87 12.97
N ALA A 299 45.60 -19.07 11.85
CA ALA A 299 46.62 -20.11 11.71
C ALA A 299 47.85 -19.82 12.60
N THR A 300 48.19 -18.53 12.79
CA THR A 300 49.30 -18.11 13.64
C THR A 300 48.96 -18.26 15.13
N ILE A 301 47.72 -17.95 15.53
CA ILE A 301 47.23 -18.14 16.91
C ILE A 301 47.19 -19.64 17.25
N ASN A 302 46.60 -20.48 16.39
CA ASN A 302 46.56 -21.94 16.58
C ASN A 302 47.93 -22.60 16.54
N SER A 303 48.95 -21.97 15.94
CA SER A 303 50.33 -22.47 15.95
C SER A 303 51.12 -22.12 17.22
N LYS A 304 50.59 -21.25 18.09
CA LYS A 304 51.23 -20.78 19.32
C LYS A 304 50.70 -21.44 20.60
N GLU A 305 49.68 -22.29 20.53
CA GLU A 305 49.31 -23.16 21.66
C GLU A 305 50.21 -24.41 21.64
N PRO A 306 51.19 -24.55 22.56
CA PRO A 306 51.80 -25.84 22.79
C PRO A 306 50.73 -26.74 23.41
N ALA A 307 50.53 -27.92 22.82
CA ALA A 307 49.69 -28.97 23.37
C ALA A 307 50.10 -29.26 24.82
N GLN A 308 49.33 -28.74 25.79
CA GLN A 308 49.44 -29.13 27.18
C GLN A 308 48.54 -30.34 27.42
N ASN A 309 49.19 -31.50 27.34
CA ASN A 309 49.01 -32.78 28.03
C ASN A 309 47.60 -33.32 28.36
N ILE A 310 47.41 -34.56 27.87
CA ILE A 310 46.57 -35.64 28.42
C ILE A 310 47.04 -36.01 29.82
#